data_AF-A0A1A8XBY6-F1
#
_entry.id   AF-A0A1A8XBY6-F1
#
_cell.length_a   1.000
_cell.length_b   1.000
_cell.length_c   1.000
_cell.angle_alpha   90.00
_cell.angle_beta   90.00
_cell.angle_gamma   90.00
#
_symmetry.space_group_name_H-M   'P 1'
#
loop_
_entity.id
_entity.type
_entity.pdbx_description
1 polymer ?
#
loop_
_entity_poly.entity_id
_entity_poly.type
_entity_poly.pdbx_seq_one_letter_code
_entity_poly.pdbx_strand_id
1 'polypeptide(L)'
;MTKIADTKTTHKLKKLKSSNVNANICNIWGNVKNILNRWDSEYGNYRSLSSNKKCDYLNYWLYDKLNVIDDFTDVFSLYSAWQHYVSSTSEIKEKCYAKFYNGFTKEQFKSKKKLYDFLEYYNTIKDKIINGTAKNKNGYCDYTENIFQLYKEILYNNIAYVYSEDINNFQKIFMSNDRDLSFVSRECPGRCLHLVFNQNNRNLSPKELEEVKSLKTKEKTCEIRNNVAIVKSRDNPDYDDILNDSPAYKIYKKLNEGNNYCGYSGYCIKINALENSYPGISKLCTGVVENLTKLPEIEDAGDRNQRCLYYMYWIYDKINNMPISKSKNIGEYPVIHELFDGLSEMKYLHDYFNIYDHVKDKFSSISDKKKCCEYITHINTIYEKYISSCCHCYGSKDIICHEDCPNYFKCDEEKNPFKLYSNLNCIGILNKNIKKIDKPVTVDNYVKWLTKISHENPELLKPRNTHNPNTSKSMHNNSTDDPFYAAMIISFSFLGILFTFFIFYKFIPIGSYIHRKGLSKKKIKHDFQDVYKLEKDTKTQRKNTRNKRLNIKYHSR
;
A
#
# COMPACT_ATOMS: atom_id res chain seq x y z
N MET A 1 -54.64 -13.81 8.41
CA MET A 1 -54.35 -15.12 7.81
C MET A 1 -52.93 -15.10 7.24
N THR A 2 -52.15 -16.11 7.62
CA THR A 2 -50.94 -16.63 6.95
C THR A 2 -49.73 -15.72 6.67
N LYS A 3 -48.69 -15.96 7.49
CA LYS A 3 -47.25 -15.94 7.16
C LYS A 3 -46.97 -16.41 5.72
N ILE A 4 -45.94 -15.86 5.07
CA ILE A 4 -44.78 -16.57 4.51
C ILE A 4 -43.73 -15.55 4.00
N ALA A 5 -42.49 -15.76 4.46
CA ALA A 5 -41.20 -15.32 3.90
C ALA A 5 -40.82 -13.82 3.85
N ASP A 6 -40.13 -13.38 4.93
CA ASP A 6 -38.91 -12.59 4.76
C ASP A 6 -37.82 -13.08 5.74
N THR A 7 -37.39 -14.32 5.51
CA THR A 7 -36.42 -15.06 6.33
C THR A 7 -34.99 -14.99 5.77
N LYS A 8 -34.71 -14.30 4.65
CA LYS A 8 -33.36 -14.27 4.04
C LYS A 8 -32.52 -13.07 4.45
N THR A 9 -33.12 -11.91 4.68
CA THR A 9 -32.37 -10.66 4.99
C THR A 9 -32.04 -10.57 6.49
N THR A 10 -32.99 -10.96 7.34
CA THR A 10 -32.79 -11.06 8.80
C THR A 10 -31.78 -12.15 9.17
N HIS A 11 -31.62 -13.18 8.33
CA HIS A 11 -30.62 -14.22 8.54
C HIS A 11 -29.21 -13.75 8.23
N LYS A 12 -28.99 -12.83 7.28
CA LYS A 12 -27.64 -12.34 6.95
C LYS A 12 -27.09 -11.36 8.00
N LEU A 13 -27.98 -10.57 8.63
CA LEU A 13 -27.65 -9.70 9.78
C LEU A 13 -27.66 -10.46 11.13
N LYS A 14 -28.45 -11.53 11.28
CA LYS A 14 -28.31 -12.45 12.44
C LYS A 14 -27.13 -13.40 12.33
N LYS A 15 -26.62 -13.70 11.13
CA LYS A 15 -25.41 -14.53 10.94
C LYS A 15 -24.11 -13.76 11.21
N LEU A 16 -24.18 -12.45 11.40
CA LEU A 16 -23.14 -11.62 12.05
C LEU A 16 -23.35 -11.46 13.56
N LYS A 17 -24.39 -12.08 14.14
CA LYS A 17 -24.66 -12.14 15.60
C LYS A 17 -24.46 -13.56 16.17
N SER A 18 -23.52 -14.33 15.61
CA SER A 18 -23.08 -15.59 16.21
C SER A 18 -21.59 -15.88 16.01
N SER A 19 -20.74 -14.86 15.87
CA SER A 19 -19.41 -14.94 16.46
C SER A 19 -19.54 -14.41 17.89
N ASN A 20 -18.93 -15.11 18.83
CA ASN A 20 -19.04 -14.83 20.25
C ASN A 20 -18.27 -13.53 20.58
N VAL A 21 -18.80 -12.36 20.22
CA VAL A 21 -18.15 -11.07 20.45
C VAL A 21 -17.92 -10.94 21.96
N ASN A 22 -16.65 -10.96 22.36
CA ASN A 22 -16.22 -10.97 23.75
C ASN A 22 -16.84 -9.79 24.51
N ALA A 23 -17.54 -10.02 25.63
CA ALA A 23 -18.17 -8.95 26.42
C ALA A 23 -17.19 -7.82 26.79
N ASN A 24 -15.89 -8.13 26.89
CA ASN A 24 -14.83 -7.16 27.13
C ASN A 24 -14.63 -6.18 25.97
N ILE A 25 -14.72 -6.61 24.71
CA ILE A 25 -14.52 -5.71 23.55
C ILE A 25 -15.65 -4.70 23.43
N CYS A 26 -16.89 -5.12 23.68
CA CYS A 26 -18.06 -4.24 23.70
C CYS A 26 -17.92 -3.15 24.78
N ASN A 27 -17.37 -3.51 25.94
CA ASN A 27 -17.17 -2.58 27.04
C ASN A 27 -16.06 -1.56 26.73
N ILE A 28 -14.94 -2.01 26.14
CA ILE A 28 -13.87 -1.13 25.66
C ILE A 28 -14.41 -0.18 24.60
N TRP A 29 -15.17 -0.68 23.63
CA TRP A 29 -15.79 0.15 22.61
C TRP A 29 -16.74 1.20 23.20
N GLY A 30 -17.56 0.83 24.18
CA GLY A 30 -18.43 1.77 24.90
C GLY A 30 -17.64 2.92 25.54
N ASN A 31 -16.50 2.61 26.16
CA ASN A 31 -15.60 3.62 26.74
C ASN A 31 -14.98 4.53 25.68
N VAL A 32 -14.46 3.96 24.59
CA VAL A 32 -13.91 4.72 23.46
C VAL A 32 -14.96 5.66 22.89
N LYS A 33 -16.17 5.16 22.63
CA LYS A 33 -17.28 5.97 22.13
C LYS A 33 -17.62 7.12 23.07
N ASN A 34 -17.69 6.87 24.39
CA ASN A 34 -17.95 7.92 25.37
C ASN A 34 -16.86 9.01 25.37
N ILE A 35 -15.60 8.64 25.21
CA ILE A 35 -14.49 9.60 25.07
C ILE A 35 -14.65 10.42 23.80
N LEU A 36 -14.93 9.77 22.66
CA LEU A 36 -15.11 10.43 21.37
C LEU A 36 -16.31 11.40 21.35
N ASN A 37 -17.39 11.07 22.06
CA ASN A 37 -18.55 11.98 22.19
C ASN A 37 -18.21 13.30 22.88
N ARG A 38 -17.19 13.29 23.75
CA ARG A 38 -16.76 14.46 24.52
C ARG A 38 -15.45 15.04 24.00
N TRP A 39 -15.02 14.60 22.81
CA TRP A 39 -13.69 14.87 22.28
C TRP A 39 -13.41 16.37 22.16
N ASP A 40 -14.30 17.10 21.48
CA ASP A 40 -14.09 18.54 21.28
C ASP A 40 -14.31 19.35 22.56
N SER A 41 -15.29 18.98 23.38
CA SER A 41 -15.70 19.78 24.56
C SER A 41 -14.75 19.61 25.75
N GLU A 42 -14.34 18.38 26.07
CA GLU A 42 -13.43 18.10 27.18
C GLU A 42 -11.95 18.11 26.74
N TYR A 43 -11.66 17.64 25.52
CA TYR A 43 -10.29 17.43 25.05
C TYR A 43 -9.84 18.40 23.95
N GLY A 44 -10.74 19.25 23.41
CA GLY A 44 -10.41 20.21 22.35
C GLY A 44 -9.23 21.13 22.70
N ASN A 45 -9.20 21.65 23.93
CA ASN A 45 -8.13 22.54 24.41
C ASN A 45 -7.24 21.94 25.52
N TYR A 46 -7.25 20.61 25.68
CA TYR A 46 -6.55 19.98 26.80
C TYR A 46 -5.04 20.24 26.77
N ARG A 47 -4.54 20.93 27.80
CA ARG A 47 -3.12 21.26 28.01
C ARG A 47 -2.41 21.90 26.80
N SER A 48 -3.13 22.60 25.94
CA SER A 48 -2.59 23.17 24.68
C SER A 48 -1.89 22.15 23.77
N LEU A 49 -2.27 20.87 23.86
CA LEU A 49 -1.73 19.82 23.00
C LEU A 49 -2.33 19.89 21.60
N SER A 50 -1.51 19.60 20.57
CA SER A 50 -2.01 19.46 19.21
C SER A 50 -3.05 18.34 19.10
N SER A 51 -3.98 18.47 18.14
CA SER A 51 -5.03 17.47 17.89
C SER A 51 -4.47 16.06 17.71
N ASN A 52 -3.42 15.93 16.89
CA ASN A 52 -2.73 14.66 16.65
C ASN A 52 -2.18 14.04 17.94
N LYS A 53 -1.57 14.86 18.81
CA LYS A 53 -0.94 14.39 20.04
C LYS A 53 -1.93 13.80 21.05
N LYS A 54 -3.09 14.45 21.19
CA LYS A 54 -4.18 13.96 22.03
C LYS A 54 -4.72 12.63 21.50
N CYS A 55 -4.88 12.54 20.17
CA CYS A 55 -5.32 11.32 19.52
C CYS A 55 -4.32 10.17 19.67
N ASP A 56 -3.01 10.46 19.65
CA ASP A 56 -1.96 9.47 19.93
C ASP A 56 -2.11 8.88 21.34
N TYR A 57 -2.36 9.71 22.35
CA TYR A 57 -2.58 9.22 23.72
C TYR A 57 -3.80 8.30 23.83
N LEU A 58 -4.91 8.64 23.17
CA LEU A 58 -6.09 7.78 23.19
C LEU A 58 -5.82 6.43 22.50
N ASN A 59 -5.09 6.45 21.39
CA ASN A 59 -4.66 5.25 20.68
C ASN A 59 -3.75 4.37 21.58
N TYR A 60 -2.74 4.93 22.23
CA TYR A 60 -1.86 4.18 23.15
C TYR A 60 -2.59 3.67 24.40
N TRP A 61 -3.52 4.45 24.95
CA TRP A 61 -4.38 4.01 26.05
C TRP A 61 -5.25 2.81 25.67
N LEU A 62 -5.80 2.81 24.45
CA LEU A 62 -6.59 1.68 23.96
C LEU A 62 -5.76 0.39 23.95
N TYR A 63 -4.47 0.44 23.63
CA TYR A 63 -3.63 -0.77 23.61
C TYR A 63 -3.47 -1.42 24.97
N ASP A 64 -3.35 -0.63 26.03
CA ASP A 64 -3.33 -1.17 27.38
C ASP A 64 -4.60 -1.96 27.69
N LYS A 65 -5.74 -1.50 27.14
CA LYS A 65 -7.02 -2.18 27.29
C LYS A 65 -7.16 -3.39 26.39
N LEU A 66 -6.55 -3.38 25.20
CA LEU A 66 -6.61 -4.50 24.25
C LEU A 66 -5.59 -5.62 24.54
N ASN A 67 -4.54 -5.36 25.33
CA ASN A 67 -3.50 -6.34 25.68
C ASN A 67 -4.02 -7.59 26.43
N VAL A 68 -5.26 -7.54 26.95
CA VAL A 68 -5.93 -8.68 27.62
C VAL A 68 -6.80 -9.52 26.68
N ILE A 69 -6.94 -9.14 25.40
CA ILE A 69 -7.78 -9.82 24.42
C ILE A 69 -6.90 -10.65 23.48
N ASP A 70 -7.24 -11.93 23.30
CA ASP A 70 -6.48 -12.87 22.47
C ASP A 70 -7.01 -12.97 21.02
N ASP A 71 -8.29 -12.65 20.78
CA ASP A 71 -8.92 -12.75 19.46
C ASP A 71 -8.69 -11.49 18.62
N PHE A 72 -7.92 -11.64 17.54
CA PHE A 72 -7.66 -10.58 16.56
C PHE A 72 -8.94 -10.06 15.88
N THR A 73 -9.95 -10.90 15.70
CA THR A 73 -11.23 -10.56 15.05
C THR A 73 -12.02 -9.55 15.87
N ASP A 74 -12.01 -9.71 17.19
CA ASP A 74 -12.67 -8.78 18.11
C ASP A 74 -11.97 -7.41 18.10
N VAL A 75 -10.63 -7.41 18.14
CA VAL A 75 -9.82 -6.19 18.04
C VAL A 75 -10.07 -5.47 16.71
N PHE A 76 -10.06 -6.20 15.60
CA PHE A 76 -10.37 -5.67 14.26
C PHE A 76 -11.76 -5.01 14.22
N SER A 77 -12.76 -5.66 14.81
CA SER A 77 -14.14 -5.18 14.84
C SER A 77 -14.26 -3.86 15.61
N LEU A 78 -13.52 -3.72 16.72
CA LEU A 78 -13.49 -2.46 17.49
C LEU A 78 -12.90 -1.31 16.68
N TYR A 79 -11.78 -1.53 16.00
CA TYR A 79 -11.17 -0.49 15.15
C TYR A 79 -12.06 -0.09 13.97
N SER A 80 -12.72 -1.07 13.36
CA SER A 80 -13.69 -0.81 12.29
C SER A 80 -14.87 0.03 12.80
N ALA A 81 -15.38 -0.29 13.99
CA ALA A 81 -16.44 0.48 14.64
C ALA A 81 -16.00 1.92 14.96
N TRP A 82 -14.78 2.11 15.48
CA TRP A 82 -14.19 3.43 15.71
C TRP A 82 -14.13 4.23 14.41
N GLN A 83 -13.49 3.66 13.38
CA GLN A 83 -13.28 4.34 12.10
C GLN A 83 -14.61 4.78 11.48
N HIS A 84 -15.61 3.90 11.49
CA HIS A 84 -16.95 4.21 11.01
C HIS A 84 -17.57 5.35 11.83
N TYR A 85 -17.53 5.26 13.16
CA TYR A 85 -18.16 6.22 14.07
C TYR A 85 -17.61 7.65 13.88
N VAL A 86 -16.29 7.81 13.83
CA VAL A 86 -15.65 9.12 13.65
C VAL A 86 -15.88 9.67 12.24
N SER A 87 -16.02 8.79 11.24
CA SER A 87 -16.32 9.20 9.87
C SER A 87 -17.77 9.65 9.70
N SER A 88 -18.72 8.97 10.36
CA SER A 88 -20.15 9.24 10.25
C SER A 88 -20.67 10.35 11.17
N THR A 89 -19.93 10.72 12.20
CA THR A 89 -20.39 11.72 13.20
C THR A 89 -19.90 13.11 12.83
N SER A 90 -20.79 13.94 12.28
CA SER A 90 -20.49 15.32 11.85
C SER A 90 -20.23 16.31 12.99
N GLU A 91 -20.65 15.97 14.20
CA GLU A 91 -20.51 16.80 15.41
C GLU A 91 -19.08 16.85 15.93
N ILE A 92 -18.25 15.86 15.60
CA ILE A 92 -16.83 15.80 15.99
C ILE A 92 -16.00 16.63 14.99
N LYS A 93 -15.57 17.81 15.43
CA LYS A 93 -14.77 18.76 14.64
C LYS A 93 -13.32 18.29 14.51
N GLU A 94 -12.65 17.97 15.62
CA GLU A 94 -11.29 17.44 15.61
C GLU A 94 -11.29 15.92 15.55
N LYS A 95 -11.34 15.35 14.33
CA LYS A 95 -11.44 13.90 14.16
C LYS A 95 -10.20 13.16 14.67
N CYS A 96 -10.40 12.32 15.69
CA CYS A 96 -9.40 11.37 16.14
C CYS A 96 -9.62 9.99 15.53
N TYR A 97 -8.81 9.65 14.53
CA TYR A 97 -8.88 8.36 13.87
C TYR A 97 -8.14 7.28 14.63
N ALA A 98 -8.70 6.07 14.57
CA ALA A 98 -8.06 4.86 15.03
C ALA A 98 -6.80 4.61 14.20
N LYS A 99 -5.64 4.52 14.84
CA LYS A 99 -4.43 4.01 14.21
C LYS A 99 -4.50 2.49 14.27
N PHE A 100 -4.82 1.89 13.13
CA PHE A 100 -5.01 0.45 13.03
C PHE A 100 -3.67 -0.28 12.99
N TYR A 101 -3.50 -1.27 13.87
CA TYR A 101 -2.25 -2.01 14.01
C TYR A 101 -2.48 -3.49 13.67
N ASN A 102 -2.27 -3.80 12.40
CA ASN A 102 -2.43 -5.14 11.84
C ASN A 102 -1.34 -6.10 12.36
N GLY A 103 -1.73 -7.10 13.14
CA GLY A 103 -0.91 -8.29 13.37
C GLY A 103 0.23 -8.16 14.40
N PHE A 104 0.10 -7.28 15.40
CA PHE A 104 1.09 -7.22 16.48
C PHE A 104 0.89 -8.31 17.52
N THR A 105 1.99 -8.91 17.96
CA THR A 105 1.99 -9.71 19.19
C THR A 105 1.87 -8.80 20.42
N LYS A 106 1.36 -9.34 21.54
CA LYS A 106 1.30 -8.60 22.82
C LYS A 106 2.66 -8.04 23.23
N GLU A 107 3.74 -8.75 22.93
CA GLU A 107 5.12 -8.33 23.23
C GLU A 107 5.56 -7.13 22.37
N GLN A 108 5.12 -7.09 21.11
CA GLN A 108 5.40 -5.96 20.22
C GLN A 108 4.67 -4.69 20.70
N PHE A 109 3.41 -4.80 21.15
CA PHE A 109 2.71 -3.66 21.76
C PHE A 109 3.42 -3.12 23.00
N LYS A 110 3.84 -4.02 23.92
CA LYS A 110 4.59 -3.62 25.12
C LYS A 110 5.87 -2.88 24.77
N SER A 111 6.60 -3.36 23.77
CA SER A 111 7.84 -2.75 23.30
C SER A 111 7.61 -1.37 22.68
N LYS A 112 6.55 -1.24 21.87
CA LYS A 112 6.18 0.02 21.21
C LYS A 112 5.82 1.09 22.22
N LYS A 113 4.97 0.73 23.19
CA LYS A 113 4.57 1.63 24.27
C LYS A 113 5.77 2.08 25.12
N LYS A 114 6.68 1.17 25.49
CA LYS A 114 7.90 1.53 26.23
C LYS A 114 8.73 2.59 25.50
N LEU A 115 8.88 2.44 24.18
CA LEU A 115 9.61 3.40 23.37
C LEU A 115 8.89 4.75 23.30
N TYR A 116 7.57 4.74 23.09
CA TYR A 116 6.73 5.94 23.09
C TYR A 116 6.81 6.69 24.42
N ASP A 117 6.53 6.02 25.54
CA ASP A 117 6.55 6.62 26.89
C ASP A 117 7.92 7.22 27.21
N PHE A 118 9.01 6.54 26.85
CA PHE A 118 10.37 7.07 27.03
C PHE A 118 10.57 8.40 26.29
N LEU A 119 10.13 8.49 25.03
CA LEU A 119 10.26 9.70 24.22
C LEU A 119 9.39 10.84 24.79
N GLU A 120 8.21 10.55 25.31
CA GLU A 120 7.34 11.53 25.96
C GLU A 120 7.96 12.11 27.23
N TYR A 121 8.53 11.24 28.06
CA TYR A 121 9.11 11.64 29.35
C TYR A 121 10.59 12.02 29.26
N TYR A 122 11.18 12.01 28.06
CA TYR A 122 12.62 12.18 27.88
C TYR A 122 13.17 13.46 28.51
N ASN A 123 12.49 14.61 28.36
CA ASN A 123 12.92 15.87 28.97
C ASN A 123 12.88 15.81 30.50
N THR A 124 11.86 15.18 31.08
CA THR A 124 11.78 14.97 32.53
C THR A 124 12.90 14.03 33.01
N ILE A 125 13.18 12.97 32.25
CA ILE A 125 14.29 12.04 32.53
C ILE A 125 15.62 12.80 32.51
N LYS A 126 15.82 13.66 31.51
CA LYS A 126 16.99 14.53 31.38
C LYS A 126 17.19 15.41 32.62
N ASP A 127 16.15 16.10 33.06
CA ASP A 127 16.22 16.95 34.26
C ASP A 127 16.53 16.15 35.53
N LYS A 128 16.02 14.92 35.63
CA LYS A 128 16.29 14.03 36.76
C LYS A 128 17.69 13.41 36.71
N ILE A 129 18.28 13.22 35.54
CA ILE A 129 19.69 12.81 35.39
C ILE A 129 20.63 13.93 35.85
N ILE A 130 20.28 15.19 35.59
CA ILE A 130 21.08 16.37 35.98
C ILE A 130 20.97 16.64 37.48
N ASN A 131 19.73 16.71 38.00
CA ASN A 131 19.45 17.22 39.34
C ASN A 131 19.16 16.13 40.38
N GLY A 132 19.22 14.85 39.99
CA GLY A 132 18.91 13.72 40.86
C GLY A 132 20.04 13.36 41.82
N THR A 133 19.71 12.67 42.91
CA THR A 133 20.70 11.99 43.76
C THR A 133 21.45 10.92 42.95
N ALA A 134 22.66 10.54 43.35
CA ALA A 134 23.46 9.54 42.63
C ALA A 134 22.70 8.23 42.36
N LYS A 135 21.93 7.75 43.35
CA LYS A 135 21.07 6.55 43.20
C LYS A 135 19.98 6.75 42.15
N ASN A 136 19.31 7.90 42.15
CA ASN A 136 18.26 8.22 41.18
C ASN A 136 18.83 8.40 39.78
N LYS A 137 19.97 9.11 39.64
CA LYS A 137 20.69 9.27 38.38
C LYS A 137 21.03 7.91 37.76
N ASN A 138 21.59 6.99 38.54
CA ASN A 138 21.90 5.65 38.06
C ASN A 138 20.66 4.91 37.56
N GLY A 139 19.54 4.95 38.29
CA GLY A 139 18.30 4.31 37.86
C GLY A 139 17.75 4.87 36.54
N TYR A 140 17.82 6.19 36.31
CA TYR A 140 17.44 6.79 35.03
C TYR A 140 18.41 6.45 33.91
N CYS A 141 19.70 6.34 34.20
CA CYS A 141 20.70 5.88 33.24
C CYS A 141 20.50 4.41 32.86
N ASP A 142 20.21 3.53 33.82
CA ASP A 142 19.87 2.12 33.58
C ASP A 142 18.59 2.00 32.74
N TYR A 143 17.56 2.79 33.05
CA TYR A 143 16.33 2.83 32.26
C TYR A 143 16.60 3.29 30.81
N THR A 144 17.41 4.33 30.64
CA THR A 144 17.76 4.84 29.31
C THR A 144 18.56 3.81 28.50
N GLU A 145 19.51 3.12 29.13
CA GLU A 145 20.25 2.01 28.50
C GLU A 145 19.32 0.90 28.04
N ASN A 146 18.37 0.49 28.88
CA ASN A 146 17.39 -0.54 28.52
C ASN A 146 16.52 -0.12 27.33
N ILE A 147 16.13 1.16 27.22
CA ILE A 147 15.36 1.64 26.07
C ILE A 147 16.22 1.71 24.80
N PHE A 148 17.48 2.14 24.90
CA PHE A 148 18.39 2.16 23.75
C PHE A 148 18.68 0.73 23.26
N GLN A 149 18.77 -0.23 24.18
CA GLN A 149 18.90 -1.65 23.86
C GLN A 149 17.61 -2.17 23.19
N LEU A 150 16.44 -1.83 23.72
CA LEU A 150 15.15 -2.17 23.10
C LEU A 150 15.03 -1.58 21.68
N TYR A 151 15.49 -0.36 21.46
CA TYR A 151 15.55 0.26 20.13
C TYR A 151 16.44 -0.56 19.18
N LYS A 152 17.61 -1.00 19.64
CA LYS A 152 18.47 -1.89 18.84
C LYS A 152 17.82 -3.24 18.56
N GLU A 153 17.13 -3.82 19.54
CA GLU A 153 16.39 -5.07 19.36
C GLU A 153 15.25 -4.91 18.34
N ILE A 154 14.54 -3.79 18.35
CA ILE A 154 13.50 -3.46 17.37
C ILE A 154 14.09 -3.39 15.95
N LEU A 155 15.26 -2.74 15.80
CA LEU A 155 15.96 -2.67 14.51
C LEU A 155 16.49 -4.04 14.06
N TYR A 156 17.07 -4.81 14.98
CA TYR A 156 17.72 -6.10 14.72
C TYR A 156 16.71 -7.21 14.42
N ASN A 157 15.64 -7.31 15.22
CA ASN A 157 14.55 -8.26 15.02
C ASN A 157 13.68 -7.89 13.80
N ASN A 158 14.07 -6.84 13.07
CA ASN A 158 13.58 -6.52 11.73
C ASN A 158 12.07 -6.29 11.64
N ILE A 159 11.49 -5.82 12.75
CA ILE A 159 10.10 -5.35 12.86
C ILE A 159 9.99 -3.86 12.53
N ALA A 160 11.01 -3.25 11.91
CA ALA A 160 11.10 -1.81 11.71
C ALA A 160 9.89 -1.15 11.00
N TYR A 161 9.17 -1.87 10.13
CA TYR A 161 7.91 -1.40 9.54
C TYR A 161 6.84 -1.11 10.60
N VAL A 162 6.71 -2.00 11.59
CA VAL A 162 5.76 -1.93 12.72
C VAL A 162 6.04 -0.71 13.62
N TYR A 163 7.32 -0.38 13.79
CA TYR A 163 7.81 0.70 14.64
C TYR A 163 8.26 1.92 13.84
N SER A 164 7.87 2.05 12.57
CA SER A 164 8.38 3.10 11.68
C SER A 164 8.20 4.50 12.28
N GLU A 165 7.02 4.79 12.85
CA GLU A 165 6.75 6.05 13.55
C GLU A 165 7.64 6.22 14.79
N ASP A 166 7.80 5.19 15.64
CA ASP A 166 8.58 5.28 16.87
C ASP A 166 10.09 5.38 16.60
N ILE A 167 10.57 4.65 15.60
CA ILE A 167 11.96 4.70 15.13
C ILE A 167 12.27 6.10 14.62
N ASN A 168 11.40 6.67 13.79
CA ASN A 168 11.57 8.02 13.27
C ASN A 168 11.56 9.05 14.40
N ASN A 169 10.66 8.91 15.37
CA ASN A 169 10.60 9.80 16.53
C ASN A 169 11.87 9.68 17.39
N PHE A 170 12.37 8.46 17.61
CA PHE A 170 13.63 8.23 18.34
C PHE A 170 14.82 8.87 17.62
N GLN A 171 14.96 8.62 16.31
CA GLN A 171 16.03 9.19 15.48
C GLN A 171 15.96 10.72 15.42
N LYS A 172 14.75 11.30 15.40
CA LYS A 172 14.58 12.76 15.42
C LYS A 172 15.22 13.40 16.65
N ILE A 173 15.10 12.74 17.81
CA ILE A 173 15.70 13.23 19.06
C ILE A 173 17.20 12.93 19.11
N PHE A 174 17.61 11.69 18.86
CA PHE A 174 18.98 11.24 19.15
C PHE A 174 19.95 11.29 17.96
N MET A 175 19.47 11.34 16.72
CA MET A 175 20.31 11.27 15.50
C MET A 175 20.43 12.62 14.78
N SER A 176 19.36 13.42 14.73
CA SER A 176 19.29 14.60 13.84
C SER A 176 20.21 15.77 14.23
N ASN A 177 20.64 15.86 15.50
CA ASN A 177 21.58 16.90 15.95
C ASN A 177 22.67 16.41 16.92
N ASP A 178 22.69 15.11 17.24
CA ASP A 178 23.56 14.42 18.21
C ASP A 178 23.69 15.05 19.61
N ARG A 179 23.04 16.19 19.92
CA ARG A 179 23.16 16.88 21.21
C ARG A 179 22.59 16.04 22.34
N ASP A 180 21.41 15.45 22.12
CA ASP A 180 20.74 14.63 23.13
C ASP A 180 21.45 13.29 23.30
N LEU A 181 21.93 12.65 22.21
CA LEU A 181 22.72 11.42 22.31
C LEU A 181 24.07 11.67 23.03
N SER A 182 24.77 12.73 22.66
CA SER A 182 26.01 13.17 23.32
C SER A 182 25.77 13.49 24.80
N PHE A 183 24.67 14.19 25.12
CA PHE A 183 24.30 14.51 26.49
C PHE A 183 24.14 13.24 27.33
N VAL A 184 23.29 12.30 26.90
CA VAL A 184 23.02 11.09 27.70
C VAL A 184 24.27 10.22 27.78
N SER A 185 25.05 10.12 26.69
CA SER A 185 26.30 9.36 26.68
C SER A 185 27.34 9.89 27.65
N ARG A 186 27.40 11.22 27.84
CA ARG A 186 28.28 11.87 28.80
C ARG A 186 27.79 11.71 30.25
N GLU A 187 26.50 11.90 30.48
CA GLU A 187 25.92 11.86 31.83
C GLU A 187 25.70 10.45 32.36
N CYS A 188 25.64 9.45 31.47
CA CYS A 188 25.49 8.03 31.80
C CYS A 188 26.70 7.22 31.28
N PRO A 189 27.90 7.42 31.86
CA PRO A 189 29.11 6.74 31.41
C PRO A 189 29.05 5.22 31.65
N GLY A 190 29.79 4.46 30.86
CA GLY A 190 29.92 3.00 31.00
C GLY A 190 28.83 2.16 30.31
N ARG A 191 27.85 2.80 29.66
CA ARG A 191 26.65 2.14 29.07
C ARG A 191 26.65 2.07 27.55
N CYS A 192 27.73 2.53 26.92
CA CYS A 192 27.93 2.49 25.48
C CYS A 192 26.79 3.12 24.64
N LEU A 193 26.06 4.09 25.19
CA LEU A 193 24.89 4.69 24.55
C LEU A 193 25.21 5.34 23.19
N HIS A 194 26.40 5.91 23.05
CA HIS A 194 26.90 6.48 21.78
C HIS A 194 26.96 5.46 20.62
N LEU A 195 26.94 4.15 20.91
CA LEU A 195 26.95 3.07 19.91
C LEU A 195 25.54 2.65 19.45
N VAL A 196 24.48 3.33 19.88
CA VAL A 196 23.09 2.96 19.56
C VAL A 196 22.81 2.89 18.05
N PHE A 197 23.46 3.75 17.25
CA PHE A 197 23.33 3.78 15.79
C PHE A 197 24.42 3.01 15.04
N ASN A 198 25.34 2.33 15.76
CA ASN A 198 26.36 1.50 15.12
C ASN A 198 25.74 0.19 14.60
N GLN A 199 25.83 -0.01 13.28
CA GLN A 199 25.24 -1.13 12.55
C GLN A 199 25.96 -2.47 12.79
N ASN A 200 27.20 -2.45 13.28
CA ASN A 200 28.04 -3.65 13.38
C ASN A 200 27.78 -4.48 14.65
N ASN A 201 27.06 -3.94 15.64
CA ASN A 201 26.83 -4.60 16.93
C ASN A 201 25.35 -4.86 17.14
N ARG A 202 24.97 -6.07 17.58
CA ARG A 202 23.60 -6.39 17.99
C ARG A 202 23.20 -5.66 19.28
N ASN A 203 24.13 -5.59 20.23
CA ASN A 203 23.92 -4.95 21.54
C ASN A 203 24.64 -3.59 21.63
N LEU A 204 24.31 -2.78 22.65
CA LEU A 204 25.00 -1.51 22.91
C LEU A 204 26.45 -1.70 23.35
N SER A 205 26.72 -2.73 24.14
CA SER A 205 28.07 -3.07 24.60
C SER A 205 28.71 -4.16 23.74
N PRO A 206 30.02 -4.10 23.46
CA PRO A 206 30.78 -5.18 22.82
C PRO A 206 30.96 -6.45 23.68
N LYS A 207 30.00 -6.82 24.54
CA LYS A 207 30.10 -8.01 25.40
C LYS A 207 30.20 -9.35 24.65
N GLU A 208 30.26 -9.33 23.32
CA GLU A 208 30.46 -10.48 22.44
C GLU A 208 31.85 -10.49 21.77
N LEU A 209 32.91 -10.00 22.45
CA LEU A 209 34.29 -10.12 21.94
C LEU A 209 35.08 -11.34 22.47
N GLU A 210 34.51 -12.13 23.38
CA GLU A 210 35.18 -13.36 23.87
C GLU A 210 34.62 -14.67 23.29
N GLU A 211 33.37 -14.74 22.83
CA GLU A 211 32.82 -15.99 22.27
C GLU A 211 33.10 -16.20 20.76
N VAL A 212 33.48 -15.14 20.03
CA VAL A 212 33.68 -15.23 18.56
C VAL A 212 35.09 -15.72 18.16
N LYS A 213 36.00 -15.91 19.11
CA LYS A 213 37.36 -16.42 18.81
C LYS A 213 37.42 -17.93 18.55
N SER A 214 36.35 -18.70 18.80
CA SER A 214 36.32 -20.15 18.56
C SER A 214 35.74 -20.57 17.20
N LEU A 215 35.30 -19.63 16.36
CA LEU A 215 34.78 -19.94 15.01
C LEU A 215 35.52 -19.18 13.91
N LYS A 216 36.86 -19.26 13.91
CA LYS A 216 37.56 -19.36 12.61
C LYS A 216 37.54 -20.84 12.22
N THR A 217 36.72 -21.20 11.23
CA THR A 217 37.09 -21.94 10.00
C THR A 217 35.81 -22.47 9.33
N LYS A 218 35.45 -21.89 8.19
CA LYS A 218 35.13 -22.52 6.88
C LYS A 218 34.27 -21.55 6.09
N GLU A 219 34.79 -21.11 4.93
CA GLU A 219 33.95 -20.69 3.82
C GLU A 219 32.87 -21.76 3.63
N LYS A 220 31.61 -21.41 3.88
CA LYS A 220 30.49 -22.24 3.43
C LYS A 220 30.32 -21.94 1.96
N THR A 221 30.85 -22.82 1.11
CA THR A 221 30.26 -23.07 -0.20
C THR A 221 28.76 -23.29 -0.02
N CYS A 222 27.93 -22.51 -0.72
CA CYS A 222 26.50 -22.75 -0.78
C CYS A 222 26.25 -24.06 -1.53
N GLU A 223 26.16 -25.18 -0.80
CA GLU A 223 25.44 -26.33 -1.32
C GLU A 223 23.95 -25.99 -1.33
N ILE A 224 23.46 -25.60 -2.49
CA ILE A 224 22.01 -25.55 -2.74
C ILE A 224 21.52 -26.99 -2.58
N ARG A 225 20.82 -27.30 -1.48
CA ARG A 225 20.03 -28.53 -1.37
C ARG A 225 18.92 -28.45 -2.42
N ASN A 226 19.17 -29.02 -3.60
CA ASN A 226 18.24 -29.13 -4.73
C ASN A 226 17.13 -30.17 -4.49
N ASN A 227 16.55 -30.23 -3.29
CA ASN A 227 15.46 -31.15 -2.99
C ASN A 227 14.20 -30.39 -2.58
N VAL A 228 13.66 -29.58 -3.50
CA VAL A 228 12.23 -29.24 -3.46
C VAL A 228 11.63 -29.83 -4.72
N ALA A 229 10.93 -30.96 -4.57
CA ALA A 229 10.10 -31.50 -5.62
C ALA A 229 9.11 -30.41 -6.05
N ILE A 230 9.10 -30.10 -7.34
CA ILE A 230 8.10 -29.21 -7.93
C ILE A 230 6.75 -29.94 -7.81
N VAL A 231 5.98 -29.61 -6.78
CA VAL A 231 4.61 -30.08 -6.64
C VAL A 231 3.76 -29.30 -7.64
N LYS A 232 3.55 -29.89 -8.83
CA LYS A 232 2.58 -29.40 -9.81
C LYS A 232 1.21 -29.23 -9.13
N SER A 233 0.58 -28.06 -9.26
CA SER A 233 -0.79 -27.84 -8.76
C SER A 233 -1.80 -28.67 -9.56
N ARG A 234 -2.80 -29.19 -8.85
CA ARG A 234 -4.14 -29.41 -9.43
C ARG A 234 -4.85 -28.05 -9.52
N ASP A 235 -5.63 -27.90 -10.59
CA ASP A 235 -6.72 -26.94 -10.83
C ASP A 235 -6.44 -25.61 -11.55
N ASN A 236 -5.22 -25.32 -12.03
CA ASN A 236 -5.02 -24.30 -13.07
C ASN A 236 -4.55 -24.98 -14.36
N PRO A 237 -5.24 -24.81 -15.51
CA PRO A 237 -4.83 -25.50 -16.73
C PRO A 237 -3.44 -25.04 -17.16
N ASP A 238 -2.52 -26.02 -17.21
CA ASP A 238 -1.13 -25.82 -17.61
C ASP A 238 -1.07 -25.64 -19.13
N TYR A 239 -0.93 -24.37 -19.54
CA TYR A 239 -0.84 -23.95 -20.93
C TYR A 239 0.59 -23.58 -21.33
N ASP A 240 1.59 -23.88 -20.49
CA ASP A 240 2.99 -23.57 -20.77
C ASP A 240 3.43 -24.17 -22.11
N ASP A 241 2.92 -25.36 -22.44
CA ASP A 241 3.13 -26.05 -23.72
C ASP A 241 2.67 -25.23 -24.94
N ILE A 242 1.58 -24.47 -24.82
CA ILE A 242 1.00 -23.63 -25.90
C ILE A 242 1.83 -22.36 -26.06
N LEU A 243 2.34 -21.84 -24.95
CA LEU A 243 3.12 -20.61 -24.91
C LEU A 243 4.57 -20.84 -25.33
N ASN A 244 5.07 -22.08 -25.33
CA ASN A 244 6.42 -22.46 -25.77
C ASN A 244 6.78 -21.73 -27.09
N ASP A 245 7.89 -21.00 -27.11
CA ASP A 245 8.40 -20.12 -28.19
C ASP A 245 7.66 -18.80 -28.47
N SER A 246 6.62 -18.44 -27.71
CA SER A 246 6.01 -17.10 -27.81
C SER A 246 6.96 -16.01 -27.26
N PRO A 247 6.82 -14.74 -27.65
CA PRO A 247 7.61 -13.66 -27.06
C PRO A 247 7.47 -13.60 -25.53
N ALA A 248 6.23 -13.72 -25.03
CA ALA A 248 5.94 -13.78 -23.59
C ALA A 248 6.67 -14.93 -22.90
N TYR A 249 6.62 -16.14 -23.48
CA TYR A 249 7.32 -17.30 -22.94
C TYR A 249 8.84 -17.13 -22.93
N LYS A 250 9.43 -16.58 -23.99
CA LYS A 250 10.88 -16.30 -24.04
C LYS A 250 11.30 -15.38 -22.89
N ILE A 251 10.47 -14.40 -22.53
CA ILE A 251 10.72 -13.50 -21.41
C ILE A 251 10.65 -14.26 -20.08
N TYR A 252 9.57 -15.01 -19.82
CA TYR A 252 9.48 -15.81 -18.60
C TYR A 252 10.58 -16.87 -18.50
N LYS A 253 11.02 -17.45 -19.63
CA LYS A 253 12.15 -18.36 -19.69
C LYS A 253 13.44 -17.68 -19.24
N LYS A 254 13.75 -16.48 -19.75
CA LYS A 254 14.89 -15.67 -19.27
C LYS A 254 14.81 -15.38 -17.78
N LEU A 255 13.62 -15.07 -17.25
CA LEU A 255 13.41 -14.87 -15.82
C LEU A 255 13.55 -16.16 -14.99
N ASN A 256 13.34 -17.32 -15.61
CA ASN A 256 13.52 -18.64 -14.98
C ASN A 256 14.97 -19.16 -15.05
N GLU A 257 15.78 -18.65 -15.97
CA GLU A 257 17.21 -18.96 -16.13
C GLU A 257 18.01 -18.29 -15.00
N GLY A 258 17.99 -18.89 -13.81
CA GLY A 258 18.78 -18.44 -12.67
C GLY A 258 20.28 -18.71 -12.87
N ASN A 259 21.12 -17.70 -12.63
CA ASN A 259 22.56 -17.91 -12.50
C ASN A 259 22.89 -18.15 -11.02
N ASN A 260 23.86 -19.00 -10.72
CA ASN A 260 24.33 -19.22 -9.35
C ASN A 260 25.21 -18.05 -8.86
N TYR A 261 24.75 -16.80 -9.01
CA TYR A 261 25.53 -15.63 -8.67
C TYR A 261 25.29 -15.20 -7.22
N CYS A 262 26.15 -15.68 -6.32
CA CYS A 262 26.05 -15.43 -4.88
C CYS A 262 26.25 -13.96 -4.45
N GLY A 263 26.58 -13.04 -5.36
CA GLY A 263 26.82 -11.62 -5.05
C GLY A 263 25.61 -10.85 -4.56
N TYR A 264 24.39 -11.37 -4.75
CA TYR A 264 23.14 -10.74 -4.31
C TYR A 264 22.57 -11.31 -3.02
N SER A 265 23.24 -12.30 -2.42
CA SER A 265 22.81 -12.95 -1.17
C SER A 265 22.66 -11.97 0.00
N GLY A 266 23.40 -10.86 -0.02
CA GLY A 266 23.30 -9.76 0.96
C GLY A 266 21.91 -9.13 1.07
N TYR A 267 21.20 -8.98 -0.05
CA TYR A 267 19.83 -8.43 -0.07
C TYR A 267 18.81 -9.43 0.48
N CYS A 268 19.14 -10.73 0.45
CA CYS A 268 18.27 -11.81 0.88
C CYS A 268 18.52 -12.28 2.31
N ILE A 269 19.48 -11.71 3.05
CA ILE A 269 19.84 -12.14 4.41
C ILE A 269 18.59 -12.32 5.31
N LYS A 270 17.68 -11.34 5.28
CA LYS A 270 16.43 -11.33 6.06
C LYS A 270 15.45 -12.43 5.64
N ILE A 271 15.37 -12.70 4.33
CA ILE A 271 14.48 -13.72 3.77
C ILE A 271 15.08 -15.12 3.95
N ASN A 272 16.40 -15.26 3.93
CA ASN A 272 17.06 -16.55 4.10
C ASN A 272 16.79 -17.16 5.49
N ALA A 273 16.57 -16.32 6.51
CA ALA A 273 16.17 -16.77 7.84
C ALA A 273 14.80 -17.45 7.87
N LEU A 274 13.96 -17.21 6.85
CA LEU A 274 12.63 -17.75 6.70
C LEU A 274 12.61 -19.12 6.01
N GLU A 275 13.74 -19.63 5.51
CA GLU A 275 13.80 -20.87 4.74
C GLU A 275 13.19 -22.09 5.45
N ASN A 276 13.36 -22.19 6.77
CA ASN A 276 12.81 -23.29 7.56
C ASN A 276 11.28 -23.25 7.65
N SER A 277 10.72 -22.04 7.80
CA SER A 277 9.27 -21.82 7.85
C SER A 277 8.65 -21.82 6.46
N TYR A 278 9.45 -21.48 5.45
CA TYR A 278 9.03 -21.21 4.09
C TYR A 278 10.05 -21.79 3.09
N PRO A 279 10.08 -23.13 2.89
CA PRO A 279 11.06 -23.76 2.02
C PRO A 279 11.02 -23.23 0.58
N GLY A 280 12.18 -22.87 0.05
CA GLY A 280 12.35 -22.28 -1.28
C GLY A 280 12.32 -20.75 -1.33
N ILE A 281 12.02 -20.07 -0.22
CA ILE A 281 11.92 -18.59 -0.18
C ILE A 281 13.27 -17.90 -0.43
N SER A 282 14.38 -18.49 0.01
CA SER A 282 15.73 -17.97 -0.23
C SER A 282 16.07 -17.97 -1.72
N LYS A 283 15.71 -19.06 -2.40
CA LYS A 283 15.89 -19.22 -3.85
C LYS A 283 15.07 -18.19 -4.61
N LEU A 284 13.80 -18.01 -4.21
CA LEU A 284 12.95 -16.97 -4.81
C LEU A 284 13.53 -15.58 -4.60
N CYS A 285 13.94 -15.23 -3.38
CA CYS A 285 14.53 -13.91 -3.12
C CYS A 285 15.74 -13.64 -4.02
N THR A 286 16.63 -14.63 -4.14
CA THR A 286 17.82 -14.49 -5.00
C THR A 286 17.41 -14.25 -6.45
N GLY A 287 16.45 -15.02 -6.96
CA GLY A 287 15.90 -14.82 -8.30
C GLY A 287 15.22 -13.46 -8.50
N VAL A 288 14.48 -12.96 -7.50
CA VAL A 288 13.85 -11.63 -7.50
C VAL A 288 14.92 -10.54 -7.65
N VAL A 289 15.94 -10.56 -6.78
CA VAL A 289 17.00 -9.55 -6.80
C VAL A 289 17.78 -9.60 -8.11
N GLU A 290 18.16 -10.80 -8.57
CA GLU A 290 18.86 -10.97 -9.83
C GLU A 290 18.06 -10.45 -11.02
N ASN A 291 16.81 -10.91 -11.16
CA ASN A 291 15.98 -10.51 -12.28
C ASN A 291 15.68 -9.01 -12.26
N LEU A 292 15.55 -8.39 -11.09
CA LEU A 292 15.39 -6.94 -10.99
C LEU A 292 16.61 -6.19 -11.54
N THR A 293 17.82 -6.66 -11.23
CA THR A 293 19.06 -6.03 -11.72
C THR A 293 19.23 -6.18 -13.23
N LYS A 294 18.82 -7.32 -13.80
CA LYS A 294 18.91 -7.63 -15.23
C LYS A 294 17.69 -7.18 -16.02
N LEU A 295 16.63 -6.71 -15.37
CA LEU A 295 15.38 -6.30 -16.02
C LEU A 295 15.59 -5.30 -17.17
N PRO A 296 16.52 -4.33 -17.09
CA PRO A 296 16.82 -3.44 -18.20
C PRO A 296 17.42 -4.13 -19.44
N GLU A 297 18.03 -5.30 -19.29
CA GLU A 297 18.71 -6.08 -20.35
C GLU A 297 17.73 -6.97 -21.13
N ILE A 298 16.49 -7.13 -20.66
CA ILE A 298 15.44 -7.89 -21.34
C ILE A 298 14.75 -6.98 -22.38
N GLU A 299 15.47 -6.65 -23.45
CA GLU A 299 14.98 -5.73 -24.48
C GLU A 299 13.73 -6.26 -25.22
N ASP A 300 13.65 -7.58 -25.40
CA ASP A 300 12.52 -8.27 -26.04
C ASP A 300 11.18 -8.10 -25.30
N ALA A 301 11.20 -7.67 -24.04
CA ALA A 301 10.01 -7.43 -23.23
C ALA A 301 9.36 -6.06 -23.45
N GLY A 302 9.80 -5.31 -24.45
CA GLY A 302 9.21 -4.04 -24.83
C GLY A 302 9.70 -2.87 -23.96
N ASP A 303 8.79 -1.94 -23.66
CA ASP A 303 9.11 -0.76 -22.86
C ASP A 303 9.34 -1.08 -21.37
N ARG A 304 9.68 -0.06 -20.58
CA ARG A 304 9.92 -0.21 -19.14
C ARG A 304 8.70 -0.78 -18.40
N ASN A 305 7.49 -0.37 -18.76
CA ASN A 305 6.27 -0.79 -18.08
C ASN A 305 5.99 -2.26 -18.38
N GLN A 306 6.12 -2.68 -19.64
CA GLN A 306 5.97 -4.08 -20.05
C GLN A 306 6.98 -4.98 -19.35
N ARG A 307 8.25 -4.57 -19.28
CA ARG A 307 9.28 -5.27 -18.49
C ARG A 307 8.85 -5.43 -17.02
N CYS A 308 8.37 -4.37 -16.40
CA CYS A 308 7.87 -4.41 -15.02
C CYS A 308 6.67 -5.35 -14.87
N LEU A 309 5.74 -5.39 -15.82
CA LEU A 309 4.58 -6.29 -15.78
C LEU A 309 5.00 -7.76 -15.85
N TYR A 310 5.85 -8.13 -16.81
CA TYR A 310 6.39 -9.49 -16.90
C TYR A 310 7.12 -9.91 -15.63
N TYR A 311 7.95 -9.02 -15.08
CA TYR A 311 8.65 -9.26 -13.83
C TYR A 311 7.69 -9.45 -12.65
N MET A 312 6.68 -8.60 -12.52
CA MET A 312 5.67 -8.71 -11.45
C MET A 312 4.88 -10.01 -11.55
N TYR A 313 4.36 -10.36 -12.73
CA TYR A 313 3.63 -11.61 -12.93
C TYR A 313 4.51 -12.84 -12.68
N TRP A 314 5.79 -12.78 -13.04
CA TRP A 314 6.74 -13.85 -12.73
C TRP A 314 6.91 -14.04 -11.22
N ILE A 315 7.04 -12.96 -10.43
CA ILE A 315 7.10 -13.07 -8.96
C ILE A 315 5.83 -13.73 -8.42
N TYR A 316 4.67 -13.25 -8.86
CA TYR A 316 3.39 -13.79 -8.38
C TYR A 316 3.24 -15.26 -8.70
N ASP A 317 3.60 -15.66 -9.92
CA ASP A 317 3.61 -17.07 -10.33
C ASP A 317 4.51 -17.91 -9.42
N LYS A 318 5.72 -17.44 -9.12
CA LYS A 318 6.63 -18.15 -8.20
C LYS A 318 6.06 -18.26 -6.80
N ILE A 319 5.48 -17.20 -6.25
CA ILE A 319 4.86 -17.20 -4.92
C ILE A 319 3.66 -18.15 -4.89
N ASN A 320 2.78 -18.08 -5.89
CA ASN A 320 1.58 -18.90 -5.96
C ASN A 320 1.91 -20.39 -6.12
N ASN A 321 3.02 -20.71 -6.77
CA ASN A 321 3.49 -22.09 -6.95
C ASN A 321 4.29 -22.64 -5.77
N MET A 322 4.60 -21.83 -4.75
CA MET A 322 5.30 -22.30 -3.55
C MET A 322 4.44 -23.28 -2.74
N PRO A 323 5.07 -24.18 -1.96
CA PRO A 323 4.33 -25.06 -1.04
C PRO A 323 3.48 -24.30 0.01
N ILE A 324 3.83 -23.03 0.27
CA ILE A 324 3.29 -22.19 1.34
C ILE A 324 1.94 -21.57 0.96
N SER A 325 1.77 -21.10 -0.27
CA SER A 325 0.48 -20.61 -0.79
C SER A 325 -0.60 -21.69 -0.71
N LYS A 326 -0.17 -22.96 -0.72
CA LYS A 326 -1.00 -24.17 -0.63
C LYS A 326 -1.15 -24.69 0.82
N SER A 327 -0.55 -24.02 1.81
CA SER A 327 -0.71 -24.41 3.23
C SER A 327 -2.08 -23.99 3.77
N LYS A 328 -2.68 -24.86 4.59
CA LYS A 328 -3.99 -24.67 5.24
C LYS A 328 -4.15 -23.33 5.99
N ASN A 329 -3.06 -22.64 6.33
CA ASN A 329 -3.14 -21.41 7.13
C ASN A 329 -3.15 -20.11 6.32
N ILE A 330 -2.76 -20.11 5.03
CA ILE A 330 -2.69 -18.88 4.20
C ILE A 330 -3.65 -18.98 3.01
N GLY A 331 -3.73 -20.14 2.36
CA GLY A 331 -4.65 -20.38 1.25
C GLY A 331 -6.12 -20.53 1.66
N GLU A 332 -6.41 -20.71 2.95
CA GLU A 332 -7.79 -20.78 3.47
C GLU A 332 -8.41 -19.39 3.72
N TYR A 333 -7.64 -18.30 3.63
CA TYR A 333 -8.19 -16.95 3.69
C TYR A 333 -8.83 -16.59 2.34
N PRO A 334 -10.16 -16.43 2.26
CA PRO A 334 -10.84 -16.19 0.98
C PRO A 334 -10.32 -14.95 0.24
N VAL A 335 -9.89 -13.93 1.00
CA VAL A 335 -9.32 -12.68 0.46
C VAL A 335 -8.00 -12.90 -0.27
N ILE A 336 -7.16 -13.81 0.24
CA ILE A 336 -5.86 -14.13 -0.38
C ILE A 336 -6.06 -14.94 -1.66
N HIS A 337 -7.02 -15.88 -1.65
CA HIS A 337 -7.41 -16.63 -2.84
C HIS A 337 -7.95 -15.70 -3.93
N GLU A 338 -8.88 -14.81 -3.60
CA GLU A 338 -9.46 -13.85 -4.54
C GLU A 338 -8.41 -12.90 -5.13
N LEU A 339 -7.41 -12.49 -4.33
CA LEU A 339 -6.28 -11.69 -4.81
C LEU A 339 -5.40 -12.45 -5.80
N PHE A 340 -5.03 -13.71 -5.49
CA PHE A 340 -4.21 -14.52 -6.38
C PHE A 340 -4.94 -14.90 -7.67
N ASP A 341 -6.25 -15.16 -7.59
CA ASP A 341 -7.09 -15.38 -8.76
C ASP A 341 -7.09 -14.15 -9.66
N GLY A 342 -7.35 -12.96 -9.10
CA GLY A 342 -7.35 -11.72 -9.88
C GLY A 342 -5.99 -11.45 -10.55
N LEU A 343 -4.88 -11.65 -9.84
CA LEU A 343 -3.53 -11.51 -10.41
C LEU A 343 -3.25 -12.52 -11.52
N SER A 344 -3.75 -13.76 -11.37
CA SER A 344 -3.61 -14.80 -12.39
C SER A 344 -4.43 -14.47 -13.64
N GLU A 345 -5.65 -13.98 -13.47
CA GLU A 345 -6.50 -13.53 -14.57
C GLU A 345 -5.88 -12.35 -15.34
N MET A 346 -5.33 -11.36 -14.63
CA MET A 346 -4.60 -10.24 -15.25
C MET A 346 -3.37 -10.71 -16.04
N LYS A 347 -2.59 -11.66 -15.49
CA LYS A 347 -1.47 -12.30 -16.21
C LYS A 347 -1.96 -12.97 -17.49
N TYR A 348 -3.02 -13.77 -17.41
CA TYR A 348 -3.55 -14.50 -18.58
C TYR A 348 -3.99 -13.56 -19.70
N LEU A 349 -4.68 -12.46 -19.36
CA LEU A 349 -5.09 -11.44 -20.34
C LEU A 349 -3.88 -10.73 -20.95
N HIS A 350 -2.94 -10.28 -20.11
CA HIS A 350 -1.70 -9.65 -20.55
C HIS A 350 -0.93 -10.54 -21.54
N ASP A 351 -0.72 -11.80 -21.17
CA ASP A 351 0.01 -12.75 -22.01
C ASP A 351 -0.74 -13.01 -23.32
N TYR A 352 -2.07 -13.20 -23.26
CA TYR A 352 -2.93 -13.37 -24.45
C TYR A 352 -2.76 -12.23 -25.47
N PHE A 353 -2.86 -10.96 -25.04
CA PHE A 353 -2.74 -9.83 -25.96
C PHE A 353 -1.34 -9.69 -26.56
N ASN A 354 -0.31 -10.14 -25.84
CA ASN A 354 1.08 -10.12 -26.29
C ASN A 354 1.43 -11.28 -27.23
N ILE A 355 0.67 -12.38 -27.21
CA ILE A 355 0.87 -13.51 -28.13
C ILE A 355 -0.11 -13.55 -29.29
N TYR A 356 -1.20 -12.78 -29.26
CA TYR A 356 -2.31 -12.83 -30.22
C TYR A 356 -1.86 -12.92 -31.68
N ASP A 357 -0.94 -12.04 -32.08
CA ASP A 357 -0.46 -11.96 -33.48
C ASP A 357 0.43 -13.14 -33.87
N HIS A 358 1.04 -13.82 -32.89
CA HIS A 358 1.91 -14.98 -33.10
C HIS A 358 1.18 -16.33 -33.07
N VAL A 359 0.03 -16.39 -32.39
CA VAL A 359 -0.78 -17.61 -32.24
C VAL A 359 -1.42 -18.01 -33.59
N LYS A 360 -1.63 -17.07 -34.50
CA LYS A 360 -2.27 -17.31 -35.80
C LYS A 360 -1.52 -18.31 -36.70
N ASP A 361 -0.18 -18.36 -36.60
CA ASP A 361 0.67 -19.04 -37.58
C ASP A 361 1.36 -20.31 -37.04
N LYS A 362 1.08 -20.72 -35.79
CA LYS A 362 2.01 -21.59 -35.03
C LYS A 362 1.58 -23.05 -34.81
N PHE A 363 0.31 -23.41 -34.96
CA PHE A 363 -0.15 -24.74 -34.55
C PHE A 363 -0.23 -25.72 -35.71
N SER A 364 0.74 -26.64 -35.78
CA SER A 364 0.84 -27.66 -36.83
C SER A 364 0.09 -28.96 -36.50
N SER A 365 -0.05 -29.35 -35.23
CA SER A 365 -0.72 -30.60 -34.82
C SER A 365 -2.16 -30.40 -34.33
N ILE A 366 -3.00 -31.43 -34.48
CA ILE A 366 -4.40 -31.43 -34.00
C ILE A 366 -4.46 -31.35 -32.47
N SER A 367 -3.51 -31.97 -31.76
CA SER A 367 -3.45 -31.94 -30.29
C SER A 367 -3.13 -30.53 -29.76
N ASP A 368 -2.19 -29.84 -30.41
CA ASP A 368 -1.83 -28.47 -30.01
C ASP A 368 -2.95 -27.48 -30.32
N LYS A 369 -3.65 -27.68 -31.44
CA LYS A 369 -4.87 -26.91 -31.78
C LYS A 369 -5.96 -27.09 -30.74
N LYS A 370 -6.19 -28.31 -30.26
CA LYS A 370 -7.18 -28.58 -29.19
C LYS A 370 -6.83 -27.82 -27.90
N LYS A 371 -5.59 -27.95 -27.42
CA LYS A 371 -5.10 -27.23 -26.23
C LYS A 371 -5.23 -25.70 -26.41
N CYS A 372 -4.85 -25.17 -27.58
CA CYS A 372 -5.01 -23.76 -27.91
C CYS A 372 -6.47 -23.29 -27.86
N CYS A 373 -7.40 -24.07 -28.39
CA CYS A 373 -8.83 -23.76 -28.33
C CYS A 373 -9.36 -23.77 -26.88
N GLU A 374 -8.88 -24.68 -26.03
CA GLU A 374 -9.21 -24.71 -24.60
C GLU A 374 -8.67 -23.46 -23.88
N TYR A 375 -7.42 -23.05 -24.17
CA TYR A 375 -6.84 -21.81 -23.67
C TYR A 375 -7.66 -20.58 -24.08
N ILE A 376 -7.99 -20.43 -25.36
CA ILE A 376 -8.79 -19.30 -25.85
C ILE A 376 -10.18 -19.28 -25.21
N THR A 377 -10.78 -20.47 -25.01
CA THR A 377 -12.06 -20.58 -24.29
C THR A 377 -11.93 -20.04 -22.87
N HIS A 378 -10.86 -20.41 -22.17
CA HIS A 378 -10.58 -19.89 -20.83
C HIS A 378 -10.37 -18.37 -20.83
N ILE A 379 -9.55 -17.84 -21.74
CA ILE A 379 -9.35 -16.39 -21.90
C ILE A 379 -10.68 -15.67 -22.17
N ASN A 380 -11.56 -16.23 -22.99
CA ASN A 380 -12.87 -15.63 -23.27
C ASN A 380 -13.71 -15.48 -21.99
N THR A 381 -13.67 -16.47 -21.09
CA THR A 381 -14.38 -16.37 -19.79
C THR A 381 -13.81 -15.28 -18.89
N ILE A 382 -12.49 -15.06 -18.93
CA ILE A 382 -11.85 -13.98 -18.16
C ILE A 382 -12.18 -12.64 -18.81
N TYR A 383 -12.06 -12.52 -20.14
CA TYR A 383 -12.37 -11.30 -20.88
C TYR A 383 -13.77 -10.76 -20.59
N GLU A 384 -14.78 -11.65 -20.45
CA GLU A 384 -16.15 -11.28 -20.09
C GLU A 384 -16.26 -10.58 -18.73
N LYS A 385 -15.41 -10.93 -17.77
CA LYS A 385 -15.42 -10.33 -16.42
C LYS A 385 -14.91 -8.89 -16.41
N TYR A 386 -13.92 -8.59 -17.26
CA TYR A 386 -13.19 -7.32 -17.23
C TYR A 386 -13.63 -6.32 -18.30
N ILE A 387 -14.28 -6.76 -19.38
CA ILE A 387 -14.66 -5.88 -20.51
C ILE A 387 -15.48 -4.65 -20.07
N SER A 388 -16.40 -4.81 -19.11
CA SER A 388 -17.28 -3.73 -18.66
C SER A 388 -16.61 -2.72 -17.74
N SER A 389 -15.58 -3.13 -17.00
CA SER A 389 -14.84 -2.28 -16.06
C SER A 389 -13.56 -1.70 -16.67
N CYS A 390 -13.02 -2.32 -17.72
CA CYS A 390 -11.77 -1.92 -18.36
C CYS A 390 -11.95 -1.19 -19.69
N CYS A 391 -13.18 -1.13 -20.24
CA CYS A 391 -13.46 -0.44 -21.49
C CYS A 391 -14.58 0.58 -21.35
N HIS A 392 -14.25 1.82 -21.72
CA HIS A 392 -15.19 2.92 -21.73
C HIS A 392 -15.40 3.40 -23.16
N CYS A 393 -16.61 3.23 -23.69
CA CYS A 393 -16.90 3.53 -25.10
C CYS A 393 -17.81 4.76 -25.28
N TYR A 394 -17.53 5.54 -26.33
CA TYR A 394 -18.27 6.72 -26.76
C TYR A 394 -18.66 6.59 -28.24
N GLY A 395 -19.66 7.37 -28.66
CA GLY A 395 -20.09 7.45 -30.05
C GLY A 395 -21.37 6.65 -30.35
N SER A 396 -22.09 7.09 -31.38
CA SER A 396 -23.34 6.46 -31.84
C SER A 396 -23.20 5.72 -33.18
N LYS A 397 -22.23 6.13 -34.02
CA LYS A 397 -21.96 5.55 -35.35
C LYS A 397 -20.56 4.95 -35.40
N ASP A 398 -19.56 5.74 -35.03
CA ASP A 398 -18.19 5.29 -34.83
C ASP A 398 -17.94 5.10 -33.34
N ILE A 399 -17.99 3.84 -32.89
CA ILE A 399 -17.77 3.50 -31.47
C ILE A 399 -16.27 3.54 -31.19
N ILE A 400 -15.85 4.53 -30.40
CA ILE A 400 -14.47 4.69 -29.92
C ILE A 400 -14.44 4.21 -28.47
N CYS A 401 -13.52 3.30 -28.15
CA CYS A 401 -13.35 2.80 -26.79
C CYS A 401 -11.98 3.18 -26.24
N HIS A 402 -11.96 3.57 -24.97
CA HIS A 402 -10.77 3.83 -24.19
C HIS A 402 -10.55 2.72 -23.16
N GLU A 403 -9.27 2.46 -22.87
CA GLU A 403 -8.82 1.41 -21.97
C GLU A 403 -8.53 1.99 -20.58
N ASP A 404 -9.30 1.57 -19.58
CA ASP A 404 -9.05 1.93 -18.17
C ASP A 404 -8.00 1.00 -17.53
N CYS A 405 -7.74 -0.15 -18.15
CA CYS A 405 -6.79 -1.17 -17.70
C CYS A 405 -5.69 -1.47 -18.75
N PRO A 406 -4.94 -0.47 -19.24
CA PRO A 406 -4.04 -0.63 -20.39
C PRO A 406 -2.87 -1.62 -20.14
N ASN A 407 -2.61 -1.97 -18.88
CA ASN A 407 -1.54 -2.88 -18.49
C ASN A 407 -1.83 -4.34 -18.85
N TYR A 408 -3.09 -4.75 -18.98
CA TYR A 408 -3.43 -6.16 -19.24
C TYR A 408 -4.68 -6.35 -20.09
N PHE A 409 -5.43 -5.28 -20.40
CA PHE A 409 -6.67 -5.38 -21.17
C PHE A 409 -6.61 -4.50 -22.42
N LYS A 410 -7.17 -4.98 -23.54
CA LYS A 410 -7.37 -4.21 -24.78
C LYS A 410 -8.83 -4.22 -25.20
N CYS A 411 -9.35 -3.06 -25.60
CA CYS A 411 -10.77 -2.89 -25.96
C CYS A 411 -11.05 -3.09 -27.46
N ASP A 412 -10.00 -3.31 -28.26
CA ASP A 412 -10.09 -3.53 -29.70
C ASP A 412 -10.85 -4.83 -30.02
N GLU A 413 -11.86 -4.73 -30.89
CA GLU A 413 -12.65 -5.88 -31.32
C GLU A 413 -11.82 -6.87 -32.15
N GLU A 414 -10.77 -6.40 -32.83
CA GLU A 414 -9.85 -7.26 -33.56
C GLU A 414 -9.02 -8.17 -32.66
N LYS A 415 -8.89 -7.81 -31.37
CA LYS A 415 -8.17 -8.59 -30.35
C LYS A 415 -9.12 -9.43 -29.47
N ASN A 416 -10.41 -9.47 -29.78
CA ASN A 416 -11.41 -10.23 -29.03
C ASN A 416 -11.10 -11.75 -29.10
N PRO A 417 -11.11 -12.48 -27.96
CA PRO A 417 -10.85 -13.93 -27.94
C PRO A 417 -11.76 -14.74 -28.86
N PHE A 418 -13.02 -14.31 -29.02
CA PHE A 418 -13.96 -14.93 -29.96
C PHE A 418 -13.42 -14.92 -31.39
N LYS A 419 -12.75 -13.85 -31.81
CA LYS A 419 -12.22 -13.71 -33.17
C LYS A 419 -11.13 -14.73 -33.46
N LEU A 420 -10.21 -14.91 -32.51
CA LEU A 420 -9.16 -15.93 -32.61
C LEU A 420 -9.74 -17.35 -32.56
N TYR A 421 -10.73 -17.59 -31.69
CA TYR A 421 -11.45 -18.86 -31.60
C TYR A 421 -12.10 -19.27 -32.92
N SER A 422 -12.78 -18.32 -33.58
CA SER A 422 -13.38 -18.53 -34.89
C SER A 422 -12.33 -18.75 -35.98
N ASN A 423 -11.27 -17.91 -36.01
CA ASN A 423 -10.21 -18.00 -37.01
C ASN A 423 -9.47 -19.34 -36.98
N LEU A 424 -9.31 -19.95 -35.80
CA LEU A 424 -8.68 -21.26 -35.63
C LEU A 424 -9.65 -22.45 -35.82
N ASN A 425 -10.90 -22.19 -36.21
CA ASN A 425 -11.96 -23.20 -36.35
C ASN A 425 -12.15 -24.06 -35.08
N CYS A 426 -12.07 -23.44 -33.91
CA CYS A 426 -12.17 -24.16 -32.64
C CYS A 426 -13.53 -24.83 -32.39
N ILE A 427 -14.59 -24.33 -33.04
CA ILE A 427 -15.92 -24.98 -33.02
C ILE A 427 -15.83 -26.40 -33.55
N GLY A 428 -15.15 -26.62 -34.68
CA GLY A 428 -14.98 -27.95 -35.26
C GLY A 428 -14.02 -28.86 -34.48
N ILE A 429 -13.14 -28.28 -33.65
CA ILE A 429 -12.14 -29.03 -32.87
C ILE A 429 -12.71 -29.46 -31.51
N LEU A 430 -13.39 -28.55 -30.81
CA LEU A 430 -13.94 -28.78 -29.47
C LEU A 430 -15.41 -29.21 -29.48
N ASN A 431 -16.11 -29.08 -30.62
CA ASN A 431 -17.56 -29.21 -30.72
C ASN A 431 -18.30 -28.33 -29.69
N LYS A 432 -17.71 -27.17 -29.37
CA LYS A 432 -18.21 -26.22 -28.38
C LYS A 432 -18.18 -24.82 -28.97
N ASN A 433 -19.28 -24.09 -28.82
CA ASN A 433 -19.31 -22.68 -29.15
C ASN A 433 -19.03 -21.83 -27.89
N ILE A 434 -18.48 -20.64 -28.07
CA ILE A 434 -18.26 -19.68 -27.00
C ILE A 434 -19.06 -18.41 -27.29
N LYS A 435 -19.40 -17.65 -26.25
CA LYS A 435 -20.14 -16.40 -26.38
C LYS A 435 -19.25 -15.33 -27.01
N LYS A 436 -19.73 -14.64 -28.06
CA LYS A 436 -19.14 -13.38 -28.53
C LYS A 436 -19.43 -12.31 -27.48
N ILE A 437 -18.37 -11.69 -26.96
CA ILE A 437 -18.48 -10.65 -25.93
C ILE A 437 -18.48 -9.31 -26.65
N ASP A 438 -19.61 -8.62 -26.61
CA ASP A 438 -19.79 -7.32 -27.24
C ASP A 438 -19.13 -6.20 -26.44
N LYS A 439 -18.85 -5.09 -27.12
CA LYS A 439 -18.35 -3.87 -26.47
C LYS A 439 -19.38 -3.35 -25.45
N PRO A 440 -18.92 -2.68 -24.38
CA PRO A 440 -19.82 -2.01 -23.45
C PRO A 440 -20.74 -1.02 -24.16
N VAL A 441 -21.94 -0.84 -23.60
CA VAL A 441 -22.88 0.18 -24.08
C VAL A 441 -22.21 1.54 -24.00
N THR A 442 -22.24 2.30 -25.10
CA THR A 442 -21.60 3.62 -25.13
C THR A 442 -22.28 4.57 -24.15
N VAL A 443 -21.52 5.45 -23.53
CA VAL A 443 -22.07 6.42 -22.56
C VAL A 443 -23.11 7.32 -23.21
N ASP A 444 -22.93 7.70 -24.48
CA ASP A 444 -23.93 8.46 -25.22
C ASP A 444 -25.26 7.70 -25.35
N ASN A 445 -25.20 6.40 -25.62
CA ASN A 445 -26.39 5.56 -25.72
C ASN A 445 -27.02 5.32 -24.34
N TYR A 446 -26.21 5.17 -23.29
CA TYR A 446 -26.70 5.09 -21.92
C TYR A 446 -27.41 6.39 -21.50
N VAL A 447 -26.82 7.54 -21.79
CA VAL A 447 -27.42 8.86 -21.50
C VAL A 447 -28.68 9.10 -22.33
N LYS A 448 -28.67 8.76 -23.63
CA LYS A 448 -29.87 8.83 -24.49
C LYS A 448 -30.98 7.92 -23.98
N TRP A 449 -30.64 6.70 -23.56
CA TRP A 449 -31.58 5.75 -22.97
C TRP A 449 -32.14 6.28 -21.65
N LEU A 450 -31.29 6.79 -20.75
CA LEU A 450 -31.72 7.46 -19.52
C LEU A 450 -32.64 8.64 -19.81
N THR A 451 -32.33 9.46 -20.81
CA THR A 451 -33.15 10.60 -21.22
C THR A 451 -34.51 10.13 -21.73
N LYS A 452 -34.53 9.12 -22.61
CA LYS A 452 -35.76 8.52 -23.13
C LYS A 452 -36.64 7.95 -22.01
N ILE A 453 -36.04 7.21 -21.07
CA ILE A 453 -36.74 6.68 -19.90
C ILE A 453 -37.25 7.81 -19.02
N SER A 454 -36.49 8.89 -18.85
CA SER A 454 -36.94 10.03 -18.04
C SER A 454 -38.20 10.68 -18.60
N HIS A 455 -38.38 10.66 -19.93
CA HIS A 455 -39.58 11.18 -20.59
C HIS A 455 -40.73 10.17 -20.63
N GLU A 456 -40.46 8.90 -20.97
CA GLU A 456 -41.49 7.88 -21.18
C GLU A 456 -41.98 7.25 -19.86
N ASN A 457 -41.08 7.08 -18.89
CA ASN A 457 -41.35 6.40 -17.62
C ASN A 457 -40.57 7.08 -16.46
N PRO A 458 -40.87 8.35 -16.13
CA PRO A 458 -40.15 9.10 -15.09
C PRO A 458 -40.15 8.41 -13.72
N GLU A 459 -41.12 7.52 -13.46
CA GLU A 459 -41.23 6.74 -12.22
C GLU A 459 -40.10 5.73 -12.03
N LEU A 460 -39.51 5.23 -13.13
CA LEU A 460 -38.38 4.28 -13.08
C LEU A 460 -37.07 4.95 -12.65
N LEU A 461 -37.00 6.28 -12.69
CA LEU A 461 -35.84 7.08 -12.28
C LEU A 461 -36.02 7.74 -10.91
N LYS A 462 -37.18 7.57 -10.25
CA LYS A 462 -37.37 8.04 -8.88
C LYS A 462 -36.49 7.20 -7.94
N PRO A 463 -35.66 7.82 -7.07
CA PRO A 463 -35.09 7.10 -5.94
C PRO A 463 -36.26 6.48 -5.17
N ARG A 464 -36.11 5.23 -4.72
CA ARG A 464 -37.13 4.53 -3.93
C ARG A 464 -37.33 5.26 -2.59
N ASN A 465 -38.15 6.30 -2.58
CA ASN A 465 -38.63 6.95 -1.38
C ASN A 465 -39.70 6.04 -0.78
N THR A 466 -39.29 5.15 0.12
CA THR A 466 -40.18 4.65 1.15
C THR A 466 -40.57 5.83 2.05
N HIS A 467 -41.70 6.46 1.79
CA HIS A 467 -42.75 6.74 2.77
C HIS A 467 -43.95 7.47 2.13
N ASN A 468 -45.14 7.03 2.57
CA ASN A 468 -46.49 7.33 2.12
C ASN A 468 -46.84 8.84 2.13
N PRO A 469 -47.81 9.32 1.32
CA PRO A 469 -48.20 10.72 1.23
C PRO A 469 -49.21 11.05 2.32
N ASN A 470 -49.18 12.30 2.80
CA ASN A 470 -50.36 13.10 3.17
C ASN A 470 -49.90 14.45 3.75
N THR A 471 -49.79 15.46 2.89
CA THR A 471 -50.33 16.81 3.13
C THR A 471 -50.11 17.66 1.89
N SER A 472 -51.22 18.04 1.25
CA SER A 472 -51.21 19.08 0.21
C SER A 472 -50.96 20.44 0.86
N LYS A 473 -50.04 21.25 0.30
CA LYS A 473 -50.30 22.68 0.08
C LYS A 473 -49.26 23.33 -0.84
N SER A 474 -49.85 24.03 -1.83
CA SER A 474 -49.35 25.14 -2.65
C SER A 474 -48.03 24.99 -3.40
N MET A 475 -48.21 24.72 -4.68
CA MET A 475 -47.51 25.31 -5.82
C MET A 475 -46.99 26.74 -5.56
N HIS A 476 -45.67 26.90 -5.55
CA HIS A 476 -44.99 28.08 -6.08
C HIS A 476 -43.80 27.57 -6.90
N ASN A 477 -43.78 27.91 -8.18
CA ASN A 477 -42.63 27.71 -9.05
C ASN A 477 -41.46 28.51 -8.49
N ASN A 478 -40.35 27.85 -8.20
CA ASN A 478 -39.01 28.38 -8.43
C ASN A 478 -38.10 27.23 -8.85
N SER A 479 -37.52 27.41 -10.04
CA SER A 479 -36.34 26.69 -10.46
C SER A 479 -35.23 26.90 -9.43
N THR A 480 -34.37 25.88 -9.26
CA THR A 480 -33.16 25.84 -8.40
C THR A 480 -33.37 25.81 -6.89
N ASP A 481 -33.81 24.68 -6.34
CA ASP A 481 -33.62 24.35 -4.92
C ASP A 481 -32.91 23.00 -4.78
N ASP A 482 -31.66 22.94 -5.24
CA ASP A 482 -30.69 22.05 -4.61
C ASP A 482 -29.97 22.88 -3.53
N PRO A 483 -30.08 22.53 -2.23
CA PRO A 483 -29.38 23.23 -1.16
C PRO A 483 -27.87 23.29 -1.39
N PHE A 484 -27.30 22.36 -2.18
CA PHE A 484 -25.90 22.41 -2.60
C PHE A 484 -25.63 23.54 -3.59
N TYR A 485 -26.51 23.76 -4.56
CA TYR A 485 -26.34 24.83 -5.56
C TYR A 485 -26.53 26.21 -4.94
N ALA A 486 -27.50 26.35 -4.02
CA ALA A 486 -27.68 27.56 -3.22
C ALA A 486 -26.46 27.85 -2.32
N ALA A 487 -25.92 26.83 -1.65
CA ALA A 487 -24.70 26.96 -0.84
C ALA A 487 -23.46 27.31 -1.68
N MET A 488 -23.37 26.80 -2.91
CA MET A 488 -22.30 27.12 -3.84
C MET A 488 -22.40 28.57 -4.34
N ILE A 489 -23.59 29.06 -4.70
CA ILE A 489 -23.76 30.46 -5.11
C ILE A 489 -23.41 31.43 -3.97
N ILE A 490 -23.83 31.12 -2.73
CA ILE A 490 -23.49 31.92 -1.56
C ILE A 490 -21.97 31.91 -1.31
N SER A 491 -21.33 30.74 -1.39
CA SER A 491 -19.89 30.63 -1.14
C SER A 491 -19.03 31.31 -2.21
N PHE A 492 -19.39 31.18 -3.50
CA PHE A 492 -18.68 31.87 -4.58
C PHE A 492 -18.90 33.39 -4.55
N SER A 493 -20.09 33.86 -4.14
CA SER A 493 -20.35 35.29 -3.96
C SER A 493 -19.50 35.88 -2.83
N PHE A 494 -19.36 35.16 -1.71
CA PHE A 494 -18.47 35.56 -0.61
C PHE A 494 -16.99 35.55 -1.03
N LEU A 495 -16.55 34.54 -1.78
CA LEU A 495 -15.18 34.47 -2.31
C LEU A 495 -14.88 35.62 -3.27
N GLY A 496 -15.83 36.01 -4.13
CA GLY A 496 -15.69 37.18 -5.01
C GLY A 496 -15.56 38.49 -4.25
N ILE A 497 -16.32 38.66 -3.17
CA ILE A 497 -16.23 39.83 -2.27
C ILE A 497 -14.86 39.85 -1.56
N LEU A 498 -14.40 38.71 -1.04
CA LEU A 498 -13.07 38.62 -0.41
C LEU A 498 -11.94 38.90 -1.41
N PHE A 499 -12.07 38.44 -2.65
CA PHE A 499 -11.08 38.67 -3.70
C PHE A 499 -11.02 40.13 -4.12
N THR A 500 -12.16 40.82 -4.21
CA THR A 500 -12.21 42.26 -4.48
C THR A 500 -11.62 43.06 -3.31
N PHE A 501 -11.93 42.72 -2.05
CA PHE A 501 -11.26 43.31 -0.88
C PHE A 501 -9.75 43.07 -0.87
N PHE A 502 -9.28 41.89 -1.29
CA PHE A 502 -7.85 41.60 -1.42
C PHE A 502 -7.17 42.45 -2.49
N ILE A 503 -7.84 42.67 -3.62
CA ILE A 503 -7.35 43.58 -4.69
C ILE A 503 -7.31 45.01 -4.15
N PHE A 504 -8.38 45.51 -3.53
CA PHE A 504 -8.38 46.86 -2.96
C PHE A 504 -7.35 47.04 -1.83
N TYR A 505 -7.17 46.04 -0.96
CA TYR A 505 -6.10 46.01 0.05
C TYR A 505 -4.70 46.06 -0.57
N LYS A 506 -4.50 45.37 -1.71
CA LYS A 506 -3.20 45.30 -2.38
C LYS A 506 -2.89 46.52 -3.26
N PHE A 507 -3.91 47.19 -3.77
CA PHE A 507 -3.77 48.25 -4.79
C PHE A 507 -4.25 49.65 -4.36
N ILE A 508 -4.88 49.81 -3.19
CA ILE A 508 -5.11 51.12 -2.56
C ILE A 508 -3.95 51.40 -1.58
N PRO A 509 -3.06 52.38 -1.85
CA PRO A 509 -1.88 52.62 -1.03
C PRO A 509 -2.22 53.48 0.20
N ILE A 510 -2.86 52.90 1.22
CA ILE A 510 -3.03 53.55 2.54
C ILE A 510 -1.93 53.10 3.52
N GLY A 511 -0.72 52.90 2.99
CA GLY A 511 0.44 52.40 3.73
C GLY A 511 1.65 53.32 3.68
N SER A 512 1.46 54.65 3.59
CA SER A 512 2.56 55.64 3.72
C SER A 512 2.74 56.17 5.15
N TYR A 513 2.01 55.66 6.13
CA TYR A 513 2.19 56.03 7.54
C TYR A 513 2.23 54.77 8.41
N ILE A 514 3.42 54.22 8.57
CA ILE A 514 4.04 53.85 9.86
C ILE A 514 5.39 53.23 9.49
N HIS A 515 6.40 54.05 9.72
CA HIS A 515 7.78 53.81 9.39
C HIS A 515 8.45 53.01 10.51
N ARG A 516 9.34 52.10 10.07
CA ARG A 516 10.63 51.73 10.70
C ARG A 516 10.67 50.74 11.87
N LYS A 517 11.33 49.61 11.54
CA LYS A 517 12.32 48.77 12.28
C LYS A 517 11.82 47.32 12.28
N GLY A 518 12.48 46.31 11.73
CA GLY A 518 13.75 46.17 11.03
C GLY A 518 13.95 44.68 10.70
N LEU A 519 14.78 44.40 9.68
CA LEU A 519 15.42 43.11 9.36
C LEU A 519 14.61 42.00 8.66
N SER A 520 14.68 42.13 7.32
CA SER A 520 14.77 41.14 6.23
C SER A 520 14.84 39.61 6.46
N LYS A 521 14.07 38.93 5.59
CA LYS A 521 14.35 37.67 4.82
C LYS A 521 14.47 36.37 5.65
N LYS A 522 13.86 35.22 5.30
CA LYS A 522 13.56 34.62 3.98
C LYS A 522 12.49 33.52 4.18
N LYS A 523 11.48 33.45 3.31
CA LYS A 523 10.60 32.27 3.17
C LYS A 523 11.38 31.14 2.50
N ILE A 524 11.39 29.94 3.09
CA ILE A 524 11.73 28.71 2.38
C ILE A 524 10.44 27.90 2.24
N LYS A 525 10.05 27.76 0.97
CA LYS A 525 9.09 26.81 0.44
C LYS A 525 9.89 25.50 0.30
N HIS A 526 9.42 24.39 0.86
CA HIS A 526 10.00 23.07 0.56
C HIS A 526 9.04 22.30 -0.34
N ASP A 527 9.46 22.17 -1.60
CA ASP A 527 8.99 21.17 -2.57
C ASP A 527 9.42 19.77 -2.09
N PHE A 528 8.50 18.81 -2.15
CA PHE A 528 8.73 17.40 -1.85
C PHE A 528 8.77 16.61 -3.16
N GLN A 529 9.86 16.71 -3.92
CA GLN A 529 10.05 15.85 -5.11
C GLN A 529 11.49 15.50 -5.53
N ASP A 530 12.53 15.78 -4.74
CA ASP A 530 13.93 15.62 -5.18
C ASP A 530 14.83 14.65 -4.36
N VAL A 531 14.28 13.64 -3.67
CA VAL A 531 15.12 12.66 -2.92
C VAL A 531 15.43 11.36 -3.69
N TYR A 532 14.96 11.16 -4.93
CA TYR A 532 15.27 9.96 -5.73
C TYR A 532 16.12 10.21 -7.00
N LYS A 533 16.83 11.34 -7.08
CA LYS A 533 17.81 11.59 -8.17
C LYS A 533 19.12 12.16 -7.61
N LEU A 534 19.97 11.31 -7.06
CA LEU A 534 21.43 11.52 -7.02
C LEU A 534 22.16 10.28 -6.50
N GLU A 535 22.17 9.22 -7.30
CA GLU A 535 23.24 8.20 -7.24
C GLU A 535 23.43 7.52 -8.60
N LYS A 536 23.57 8.32 -9.64
CA LYS A 536 24.12 7.91 -10.94
C LYS A 536 24.77 9.12 -11.59
N ASP A 537 26.06 9.28 -11.33
CA ASP A 537 27.08 9.61 -12.34
C ASP A 537 28.40 10.00 -11.68
N THR A 538 29.23 8.99 -11.38
CA THR A 538 30.69 9.13 -11.38
C THR A 538 31.33 7.93 -12.05
N LYS A 539 31.13 7.78 -13.37
CA LYS A 539 32.14 7.13 -14.21
C LYS A 539 33.12 8.21 -14.66
N THR A 540 34.21 8.38 -13.92
CA THR A 540 35.33 9.22 -14.33
C THR A 540 36.04 8.52 -15.50
N GLN A 541 35.73 8.93 -16.73
CA GLN A 541 36.62 8.70 -17.86
C GLN A 541 37.86 9.57 -17.66
N ARG A 542 39.00 8.94 -17.37
CA ARG A 542 40.31 9.56 -17.53
C ARG A 542 40.52 9.87 -19.01
N LYS A 543 40.44 11.15 -19.40
CA LYS A 543 41.05 11.64 -20.63
C LYS A 543 42.08 12.72 -20.29
N ASN A 544 43.32 12.43 -20.67
CA ASN A 544 44.47 13.32 -20.63
C ASN A 544 44.19 14.63 -21.39
N THR A 545 44.46 15.76 -20.76
CA THR A 545 44.62 17.04 -21.44
C THR A 545 45.99 17.63 -21.09
N ARG A 546 46.89 17.55 -22.08
CA ARG A 546 48.17 18.27 -22.11
C ARG A 546 47.93 19.78 -22.13
N ASN A 547 48.67 20.47 -21.26
CA ASN A 547 49.19 21.84 -21.38
C ASN A 547 48.51 22.79 -22.38
N LYS A 548 47.67 23.69 -21.88
CA LYS A 548 47.66 25.10 -22.33
C LYS A 548 47.43 26.02 -21.12
N ARG A 549 48.47 26.80 -20.80
CA ARG A 549 48.42 27.97 -19.90
C ARG A 549 47.56 29.05 -20.56
N LEU A 550 46.63 29.65 -19.82
CA LEU A 550 46.08 30.97 -20.14
C LEU A 550 45.95 31.80 -18.85
N ASN A 551 46.53 33.00 -18.92
CA ASN A 551 46.82 33.90 -17.83
C ASN A 551 45.61 34.75 -17.39
N ILE A 552 45.65 35.08 -16.10
CA ILE A 552 44.78 35.93 -15.29
C ILE A 552 44.69 37.36 -15.83
N LYS A 553 43.53 38.02 -15.66
CA LYS A 553 43.47 39.43 -15.22
C LYS A 553 42.26 39.67 -14.31
N TYR A 554 42.54 40.15 -13.10
CA TYR A 554 41.57 40.71 -12.15
C TYR A 554 41.27 42.16 -12.52
N HIS A 555 40.01 42.59 -12.35
CA HIS A 555 39.72 43.96 -11.98
C HIS A 555 38.63 44.02 -10.91
N SER A 556 38.99 44.69 -9.82
CA SER A 556 38.14 45.16 -8.74
C SER A 556 37.49 46.49 -9.12
N ARG A 557 36.19 46.63 -8.83
CA ARG A 557 35.67 47.78 -8.08
C ARG A 557 34.36 47.40 -7.42
#